data_AF-A0A9P5Y0C7-F1
#
_entry.id   AF-A0A9P5Y0C7-F1
#
_cell.length_a   1.000
_cell.length_b   1.000
_cell.length_c   1.000
_cell.angle_alpha   90.00
_cell.angle_beta   90.00
_cell.angle_gamma   90.00
#
_symmetry.space_group_name_H-M   'P 1'
#
loop_
_entity.id
_entity.type
_entity.pdbx_description
1 polymer ?
#
loop_
_entity_poly.entity_id
_entity_poly.type
_entity_poly.pdbx_seq_one_letter_code
_entity_poly.pdbx_strand_id
1 'polypeptide(L)'
;MEMAPGERLPSYIIDYIQKADTSFLGTSYVAPLEIRDDYPSHVGTNHRGGRPGFVRVRPSDSRTLVLPNYNGEQLRAHPRATLDGSGLPSFQEIDY
;
A
#
# COMPACT_ATOMS: atom_id res chain seq x y z
N MET A 1 4.28 3.19 14.48
CA MET A 1 5.65 3.71 14.35
C MET A 1 5.54 4.82 13.32
N GLU A 2 5.82 6.06 13.71
CA GLU A 2 5.61 7.25 12.88
C GLU A 2 6.97 7.93 12.72
N MET A 3 7.39 8.22 11.49
CA MET A 3 8.64 8.90 11.22
C MET A 3 8.50 10.40 11.46
N ALA A 4 9.55 11.04 11.96
CA ALA A 4 9.54 12.48 12.14
C ALA A 4 9.45 13.22 10.78
N PRO A 5 8.93 14.46 10.73
CA PRO A 5 8.93 15.25 9.51
C PRO A 5 10.34 15.40 8.92
N GLY A 6 10.52 14.97 7.67
CA GLY A 6 11.81 15.03 6.96
C GLY A 6 12.77 13.88 7.27
N GLU A 7 12.41 12.96 8.16
CA GLU A 7 13.16 11.73 8.37
C GLU A 7 13.11 10.85 7.12
N ARG A 8 14.23 10.18 6.81
CA ARG A 8 14.39 9.33 5.62
C ARG A 8 14.69 7.90 6.05
N LEU A 9 14.28 6.92 5.23
CA LEU A 9 14.68 5.54 5.44
C LEU A 9 16.19 5.41 5.28
N PRO A 10 16.87 4.64 6.15
CA PRO A 10 18.27 4.30 5.97
C PRO A 10 18.52 3.60 4.63
N SER A 11 19.68 3.85 4.01
CA SER A 11 20.04 3.28 2.70
C SER A 11 19.97 1.75 2.68
N TYR A 12 20.38 1.08 3.76
CA TYR A 12 20.32 -0.38 3.84
C TYR A 12 18.88 -0.94 3.82
N ILE A 13 17.91 -0.17 4.34
CA ILE A 13 16.48 -0.52 4.27
C ILE A 13 15.96 -0.32 2.84
N ILE A 14 16.37 0.78 2.19
CA ILE A 14 16.01 1.05 0.79
C ILE A 14 16.56 -0.06 -0.12
N ASP A 15 17.82 -0.46 0.06
CA ASP A 15 18.45 -1.56 -0.67
C ASP A 15 17.73 -2.89 -0.45
N TYR A 16 17.29 -3.14 0.79
CA TYR A 16 16.49 -4.32 1.12
C TYR A 16 15.16 -4.32 0.36
N ILE A 17 14.41 -3.21 0.40
CA ILE A 17 13.13 -3.04 -0.30
C ILE A 17 13.30 -3.23 -1.81
N GLN A 18 14.35 -2.64 -2.40
CA GLN A 18 14.60 -2.74 -3.84
C GLN A 18 14.99 -4.16 -4.28
N LYS A 19 15.58 -4.97 -3.39
CA LYS A 19 15.90 -6.37 -3.67
C LYS A 19 14.72 -7.32 -3.46
N ALA A 20 13.69 -6.89 -2.73
CA ALA A 20 12.50 -7.68 -2.51
C ALA A 20 11.72 -7.88 -3.82
N ASP A 21 11.36 -9.14 -4.08
CA ASP A 21 10.49 -9.54 -5.19
C ASP A 21 9.02 -9.64 -4.77
N THR A 22 8.76 -9.60 -3.47
CA THR A 22 7.43 -9.77 -2.89
C THR A 22 7.24 -8.82 -1.72
N SER A 23 6.09 -8.18 -1.65
CA SER A 23 5.65 -7.44 -0.47
C SER A 23 4.26 -7.88 -0.02
N PHE A 24 4.00 -7.76 1.27
CA PHE A 24 2.68 -8.02 1.86
C PHE A 24 2.14 -6.72 2.44
N LEU A 25 0.95 -6.33 2.02
CA LEU A 25 0.22 -5.18 2.53
C LEU A 25 -0.92 -5.67 3.41
N GLY A 26 -0.76 -5.49 4.72
CA GLY A 26 -1.81 -5.71 5.70
C GLY A 26 -2.65 -4.44 5.89
N THR A 27 -3.96 -4.56 5.82
CA THR A 27 -4.89 -3.47 6.13
C THR A 27 -5.88 -3.88 7.20
N SER A 28 -6.32 -2.93 8.00
CA SER A 28 -7.43 -3.10 8.93
C SER A 28 -8.51 -2.10 8.60
N TYR A 29 -9.74 -2.58 8.47
CA TYR A 29 -10.92 -1.74 8.36
C TYR A 29 -11.70 -1.78 9.67
N VAL A 30 -11.97 -0.62 10.24
CA VAL A 30 -12.87 -0.46 11.38
C VAL A 30 -14.15 0.18 10.87
N ALA A 31 -15.24 -0.57 10.93
CA ALA A 31 -16.52 -0.12 10.43
C ALA A 31 -17.13 0.97 11.33
N PRO A 32 -17.60 2.09 10.75
CA PRO A 32 -18.46 3.03 11.43
C PRO A 32 -19.74 2.34 11.94
N LEU A 33 -20.28 2.79 13.07
CA LEU A 33 -21.44 2.17 13.71
C LEU A 33 -22.65 2.10 12.78
N GLU A 34 -22.77 3.06 11.86
CA GLU A 34 -23.91 3.24 10.97
C GLU A 34 -24.01 2.17 9.87
N ILE A 35 -22.89 1.51 9.51
CA ILE A 35 -22.83 0.56 8.38
C ILE A 35 -22.22 -0.79 8.77
N ARG A 36 -21.92 -0.99 10.06
CA ARG A 36 -21.18 -2.16 10.55
C ARG A 36 -21.84 -3.49 10.25
N ASP A 37 -23.17 -3.54 10.23
CA ASP A 37 -23.90 -4.79 10.03
C ASP A 37 -23.82 -5.29 8.57
N ASP A 38 -23.75 -4.36 7.60
CA ASP A 38 -23.55 -4.67 6.19
C ASP A 38 -22.07 -4.84 5.83
N TYR A 39 -21.19 -4.07 6.50
CA TYR A 39 -19.75 -4.03 6.25
C TYR A 39 -18.98 -4.15 7.56
N PRO A 40 -18.83 -5.37 8.11
CA PRO A 40 -18.16 -5.57 9.38
C PRO A 40 -16.67 -5.22 9.31
N SER A 41 -16.12 -4.80 10.46
CA SER A 41 -14.68 -4.62 10.63
C SER A 41 -13.93 -5.90 10.27
N HIS A 42 -12.84 -5.77 9.54
CA HIS A 42 -12.05 -6.91 9.10
C HIS A 42 -10.59 -6.53 8.87
N VAL A 43 -9.74 -7.55 8.79
CA VAL A 43 -8.36 -7.42 8.35
C VAL A 43 -8.21 -8.01 6.96
N GLY A 44 -7.42 -7.36 6.13
CA GLY A 44 -7.06 -7.80 4.80
C GLY A 44 -5.55 -8.00 4.71
N THR A 45 -5.13 -8.94 3.87
CA THR A 45 -3.74 -9.03 3.45
C THR A 45 -3.72 -9.22 1.94
N ASN A 46 -2.94 -8.39 1.29
CA ASN A 46 -2.68 -8.49 -0.14
C ASN A 46 -1.18 -8.73 -0.33
N HIS A 47 -0.82 -9.64 -1.23
CA HIS A 47 0.57 -9.81 -1.63
C HIS A 47 0.78 -9.16 -2.99
N ARG A 48 1.88 -8.44 -3.15
CA ARG A 48 2.34 -7.92 -4.44
C ARG A 48 3.60 -8.69 -4.81
N GLY A 49 3.45 -9.66 -5.70
CA GLY A 49 4.58 -10.42 -6.27
C GLY A 49 5.03 -9.80 -7.59
N GLY A 50 6.33 -9.64 -7.77
CA GLY A 50 6.94 -9.06 -8.96
C GLY A 50 8.42 -9.40 -9.09
N ARG A 51 9.13 -8.73 -10.00
CA ARG A 51 10.60 -8.80 -10.05
C ARG A 51 11.22 -7.84 -9.02
N PRO A 52 12.43 -8.07 -8.52
CA PRO A 52 13.14 -7.08 -7.70
C PRO A 52 13.04 -5.66 -8.29
N GLY A 53 12.76 -4.68 -7.44
CA GLY A 53 12.47 -3.29 -7.82
C GLY A 53 11.00 -3.01 -8.15
N PHE A 54 10.11 -3.97 -7.88
CA PHE A 54 8.66 -3.79 -8.01
C PHE A 54 8.12 -2.77 -7.01
N VAL A 55 8.56 -2.88 -5.75
CA VAL A 55 8.37 -1.85 -4.72
C VAL A 55 9.48 -0.83 -4.89
N ARG A 56 9.11 0.45 -4.97
CA ARG A 56 10.07 1.55 -5.14
C ARG A 56 10.04 2.45 -3.92
N VAL A 57 11.18 3.05 -3.60
CA VAL A 57 11.25 4.16 -2.65
C VAL A 57 11.35 5.44 -3.47
N ARG A 58 10.47 6.42 -3.21
CA ARG A 58 10.46 7.69 -3.91
C ARG A 58 11.76 8.46 -3.64
N PRO A 59 12.57 8.80 -4.66
CA PRO A 59 13.88 9.43 -4.43
C PRO A 59 13.81 10.81 -3.77
N SER A 60 12.74 11.57 -4.04
CA SER A 60 12.61 12.95 -3.54
C SER A 60 12.51 13.02 -2.01
N ASP A 61 12.00 11.99 -1.34
CA ASP A 61 11.83 11.96 0.13
C ASP A 61 12.47 10.74 0.81
N SER A 62 12.82 9.68 0.06
CA SER A 62 13.38 8.43 0.59
C SER A 62 12.59 7.81 1.74
N ARG A 63 11.28 8.04 1.80
CA ARG A 63 10.41 7.48 2.86
C ARG A 63 9.08 6.97 2.33
N THR A 64 8.65 7.44 1.16
CA THR A 64 7.43 6.96 0.55
C THR A 64 7.70 5.71 -0.27
N LEU A 65 6.90 4.66 0.00
CA LEU A 65 6.87 3.46 -0.81
C LEU A 65 5.85 3.61 -1.92
N VAL A 66 6.27 3.26 -3.14
CA VAL A 66 5.41 3.23 -4.33
C VAL A 66 5.25 1.79 -4.76
N LEU A 67 4.00 1.35 -4.83
CA LEU A 67 3.58 -0.01 -5.16
C LEU A 67 2.69 0.01 -6.40
N PRO A 68 2.86 -0.92 -7.36
CA PRO A 68 1.91 -1.05 -8.46
C PRO A 68 0.57 -1.57 -7.94
N ASN A 69 -0.52 -0.99 -8.44
CA ASN A 69 -1.89 -1.37 -8.13
C ASN A 69 -2.59 -1.90 -9.39
N TYR A 70 -2.75 -3.23 -9.45
CA TYR A 70 -3.45 -3.89 -10.54
C TYR A 70 -4.96 -3.96 -10.29
N ASN A 71 -5.73 -3.87 -11.38
CA ASN A 71 -7.18 -4.06 -11.37
C ASN A 71 -7.52 -5.45 -10.80
N GLY A 72 -8.25 -5.47 -9.68
CA GLY A 72 -8.63 -6.70 -8.96
C GLY A 72 -7.97 -6.84 -7.58
N GLU A 73 -6.88 -6.13 -7.32
CA GLU A 73 -6.20 -6.13 -6.03
C GLU A 73 -6.79 -5.07 -5.09
N GLN A 74 -8.00 -5.35 -4.61
CA GLN A 74 -8.77 -4.40 -3.82
C GLN A 74 -8.27 -4.33 -2.37
N LEU A 75 -7.82 -3.15 -1.94
CA LEU A 75 -7.79 -2.78 -0.53
C LEU A 75 -9.21 -2.45 -0.11
N ARG A 76 -9.94 -3.44 0.40
CA ARG A 76 -11.33 -3.26 0.84
C ARG A 76 -11.36 -2.48 2.16
N ALA A 77 -11.04 -1.19 2.13
CA ALA A 77 -11.22 -0.28 3.26
C ALA A 77 -12.58 0.46 3.21
N HIS A 78 -13.31 0.42 2.08
CA HIS A 78 -14.64 1.02 1.96
C HIS A 78 -15.40 0.45 0.75
N PRO A 79 -16.74 0.28 0.79
CA PRO A 79 -17.55 -0.17 -0.35
C PRO A 79 -17.61 0.80 -1.56
N ARG A 80 -16.88 1.92 -1.55
CA ARG A 80 -17.00 3.01 -2.54
C ARG A 80 -15.65 3.56 -3.06
N ALA A 81 -14.53 2.94 -2.69
CA ALA A 81 -13.20 3.49 -2.97
C ALA A 81 -12.58 3.05 -4.32
N THR A 82 -13.32 2.38 -5.21
CA THR A 82 -12.71 1.60 -6.31
C THR A 82 -13.35 1.83 -7.69
N LEU A 83 -13.57 3.09 -8.09
CA LEU A 83 -13.97 3.38 -9.46
C LEU A 83 -13.06 4.46 -10.07
N ASP A 84 -11.86 4.06 -10.50
CA ASP A 84 -11.26 4.64 -11.70
C ASP A 84 -11.27 3.56 -12.80
N GLY A 85 -12.31 3.59 -13.64
CA GLY A 85 -12.51 2.63 -14.74
C GLY A 85 -11.53 2.81 -15.91
N SER A 86 -10.28 3.14 -15.64
CA SER A 86 -9.28 3.57 -16.62
C SER A 86 -8.54 2.41 -17.31
N GLY A 87 -8.57 1.20 -16.75
CA GLY A 87 -7.87 0.03 -17.32
C GLY A 87 -6.33 0.14 -17.30
N LEU A 88 -5.78 1.23 -16.75
CA LEU A 88 -4.34 1.44 -16.60
C LEU A 88 -3.86 0.94 -15.23
N PRO A 89 -2.60 0.49 -15.10
CA PRO A 89 -2.02 0.23 -13.78
C PRO A 89 -1.98 1.54 -13.00
N SER A 90 -2.65 1.58 -11.85
CA SER A 90 -2.53 2.70 -10.90
C SER A 90 -1.32 2.45 -9.99
N PHE A 91 -0.78 3.52 -9.39
CA PHE A 91 0.28 3.40 -8.38
C PHE A 91 -0.29 3.82 -7.04
N GLN A 92 0.09 3.11 -5.99
CA GLN A 92 -0.29 3.45 -4.63
C GLN A 92 0.93 3.88 -3.83
N GLU A 93 0.76 4.98 -3.11
CA GLU A 93 1.77 5.57 -2.24
C GLU A 93 1.41 5.25 -0.79
N ILE A 94 2.41 4.80 -0.03
CA ILE A 94 2.31 4.64 1.42
C ILE A 94 3.41 5.50 2.03
N ASP A 95 2.98 6.50 2.80
CA ASP A 95 3.86 7.38 3.56
C ASP A 95 4.08 6.80 4.96
N TYR A 96 5.33 6.84 5.41
CA TYR A 96 5.77 6.44 6.75
C TYR A 96 6.34 7.64 7.52
#